data_AF-A0A2W6SK84-F1
#
_entry.id   AF-A0A2W6SK84-F1
#
_cell.length_a   1.000
_cell.length_b   1.000
_cell.length_c   1.000
_cell.angle_alpha   90.00
_cell.angle_beta   90.00
_cell.angle_gamma   90.00
#
_symmetry.space_group_name_H-M   'P 1'
#
loop_
_entity.id
_entity.type
_entity.pdbx_description
1 polymer ?
#
loop_
_entity_poly.entity_id
_entity_poly.type
_entity_poly.pdbx_seq_one_letter_code
_entity_poly.pdbx_strand_id
1 'polypeptide(L)'
;MNNKRRKNLYTAIKAIEAYTEDRSLTKRLEEADLLVSAALAEEQDYFDVMPEGLQSGERGTTAEAAIDELTEAQNLISNLVNQTALIADVSDDIVEHITNAIEGVA
;
A
#
# COMPACT_ATOMS: atom_id res chain seq x y z
N MET A 1 36.27 -11.92 9.21
CA MET A 1 35.10 -12.67 8.69
C MET A 1 35.49 -13.56 7.50
N ASN A 2 34.92 -14.76 7.29
CA ASN A 2 35.25 -15.60 6.11
C ASN A 2 34.60 -15.07 4.82
N ASN A 3 35.32 -15.14 3.69
CA ASN A 3 34.89 -14.64 2.38
C ASN A 3 33.51 -15.14 1.92
N LYS A 4 33.15 -16.40 2.23
CA LYS A 4 31.81 -16.94 1.88
C LYS A 4 30.71 -16.23 2.65
N ARG A 5 30.91 -15.97 3.95
CA ARG A 5 29.94 -15.23 4.78
C ARG A 5 29.75 -13.80 4.26
N ARG A 6 30.87 -13.10 3.98
CA ARG A 6 30.82 -11.73 3.44
C ARG A 6 30.05 -11.67 2.11
N LYS A 7 30.31 -12.62 1.20
CA LYS A 7 29.58 -12.72 -0.07
C LYS A 7 28.08 -12.90 0.14
N ASN A 8 27.68 -13.79 1.05
CA ASN A 8 26.26 -14.03 1.34
C ASN A 8 25.56 -12.77 1.88
N LEU A 9 26.22 -12.00 2.75
CA LEU A 9 25.66 -10.76 3.30
C LEU A 9 25.47 -9.69 2.21
N TYR A 10 26.43 -9.53 1.30
CA TYR A 10 26.24 -8.64 0.14
C TYR A 10 25.12 -9.10 -0.79
N THR A 11 24.95 -10.41 -0.98
CA THR A 11 23.80 -10.93 -1.73
C THR A 11 22.49 -10.57 -1.04
N ALA A 12 22.42 -10.64 0.29
CA ALA A 12 21.24 -10.26 1.05
C ALA A 12 20.93 -8.77 0.93
N ILE A 13 21.93 -7.88 1.07
CA ILE A 13 21.79 -6.43 0.87
C ILE A 13 21.18 -6.15 -0.51
N LYS A 14 21.77 -6.71 -1.57
CA LYS A 14 21.28 -6.50 -2.95
C LYS A 14 19.84 -6.98 -3.15
N ALA A 15 19.44 -8.06 -2.48
CA ALA A 15 18.08 -8.57 -2.59
C ALA A 15 17.08 -7.64 -1.89
N ILE A 16 17.47 -7.06 -0.75
CA ILE A 16 16.64 -6.10 0.00
C ILE A 16 16.50 -4.80 -0.80
N GLU A 17 17.63 -4.24 -1.27
CA GLU A 17 17.64 -3.02 -2.10
C GLU A 17 16.81 -3.20 -3.37
N ALA A 18 16.93 -4.33 -4.07
CA ALA A 18 16.13 -4.59 -5.26
C ALA A 18 14.62 -4.66 -4.97
N TYR A 19 14.23 -5.14 -3.79
CA TYR A 19 12.83 -5.19 -3.38
C TYR A 19 12.28 -3.80 -3.03
N THR A 20 13.08 -2.95 -2.37
CA THR A 20 12.65 -1.59 -2.00
C THR A 20 12.67 -0.61 -3.17
N GLU A 21 13.59 -0.79 -4.12
CA GLU A 21 13.63 -0.03 -5.37
C GLU A 21 12.44 -0.36 -6.29
N ASP A 22 11.86 -1.56 -6.18
CA ASP A 22 10.65 -1.93 -6.91
C ASP A 22 9.41 -1.20 -6.37
N ARG A 23 9.22 0.02 -6.88
CA ARG A 23 8.04 0.85 -6.59
C ARG A 23 6.77 0.41 -7.35
N SER A 24 6.79 -0.70 -8.09
CA SER A 24 5.64 -1.11 -8.92
C SER A 24 4.39 -1.39 -8.08
N LEU A 25 4.55 -1.99 -6.89
CA LEU A 25 3.43 -2.24 -5.99
C LEU A 25 2.81 -0.93 -5.48
N THR A 26 3.63 0.03 -5.05
CA THR A 26 3.15 1.31 -4.53
C THR A 26 2.37 2.07 -5.61
N LYS A 27 2.90 2.14 -6.83
CA LYS A 27 2.21 2.78 -7.96
C LYS A 27 0.87 2.12 -8.27
N ARG A 28 0.80 0.79 -8.24
CA ARG A 28 -0.45 0.05 -8.49
C ARG A 28 -1.48 0.28 -7.38
N LEU A 29 -1.04 0.47 -6.14
CA LEU A 29 -1.93 0.82 -5.03
C LEU A 29 -2.44 2.26 -5.16
N GLU A 30 -1.59 3.22 -5.52
CA GLU A 30 -1.99 4.60 -5.82
C GLU A 30 -2.98 4.68 -6.99
N GLU A 31 -2.75 3.90 -8.05
CA GLU A 31 -3.68 3.79 -9.18
C GLU A 31 -5.02 3.19 -8.75
N ALA A 32 -5.00 2.14 -7.91
CA ALA A 32 -6.22 1.55 -7.37
C ALA A 32 -6.98 2.53 -6.47
N ASP A 33 -6.28 3.31 -5.65
CA ASP A 33 -6.86 4.34 -4.79
C ASP A 33 -7.61 5.39 -5.61
N LEU A 34 -7.01 5.87 -6.70
CA LEU A 34 -7.65 6.83 -7.60
C LEU A 34 -8.93 6.26 -8.24
N LEU A 35 -8.90 5.00 -8.67
CA LEU A 35 -10.06 4.35 -9.29
C LEU A 35 -11.20 4.14 -8.27
N VAL A 36 -10.88 3.69 -7.06
CA VAL A 36 -11.86 3.49 -5.98
C VAL A 36 -12.43 4.83 -5.54
N SER A 37 -11.59 5.86 -5.40
CA SER A 37 -12.01 7.22 -5.04
C SER A 37 -12.97 7.82 -6.06
N ALA A 38 -12.70 7.62 -7.36
CA ALA A 38 -13.59 8.07 -8.43
C ALA A 38 -14.94 7.35 -8.38
N ALA A 39 -14.94 6.02 -8.22
CA ALA A 39 -16.17 5.24 -8.11
C ALA A 39 -16.99 5.62 -6.85
N LEU A 40 -16.32 5.87 -5.73
CA LEU A 40 -16.97 6.33 -4.49
C LEU A 40 -17.65 7.68 -4.69
N ALA A 41 -16.97 8.63 -5.34
CA ALA A 41 -17.55 9.94 -5.63
C ALA A 41 -18.77 9.83 -6.56
N GLU A 42 -18.69 8.99 -7.59
CA GLU A 42 -19.83 8.73 -8.50
C GLU A 42 -21.03 8.12 -7.75
N GLU A 43 -20.79 7.18 -6.83
CA GLU A 43 -21.87 6.54 -6.06
C GLU A 43 -22.50 7.52 -5.05
N GLN A 44 -21.68 8.36 -4.40
CA GLN A 44 -22.15 9.44 -3.51
C GLN A 44 -23.01 10.45 -4.28
N ASP A 45 -22.54 10.92 -5.44
CA ASP A 45 -23.29 11.83 -6.30
C ASP A 45 -24.62 11.21 -6.74
N TYR A 46 -24.63 9.92 -7.10
CA TYR A 46 -25.84 9.19 -7.47
C TYR A 46 -26.84 9.07 -6.31
N PHE A 47 -26.36 8.82 -5.10
CA PHE A 47 -27.19 8.77 -3.91
C PHE A 47 -27.76 10.13 -3.53
N ASP A 48 -26.95 11.20 -3.59
CA ASP A 48 -27.32 12.55 -3.19
C ASP A 48 -28.38 13.18 -4.09
N VAL A 49 -28.40 12.83 -5.39
CA VAL A 49 -29.43 13.29 -6.33
C VAL A 49 -30.67 12.39 -6.37
N MET A 50 -30.69 11.31 -5.58
CA MET A 50 -31.80 10.36 -5.58
C MET A 50 -33.05 10.98 -4.93
N PRO A 51 -34.25 10.81 -5.53
CA PRO A 51 -35.49 11.22 -4.88
C PRO A 51 -35.69 10.50 -3.53
N GLU A 52 -36.17 11.20 -2.50
CA GLU A 52 -36.32 10.66 -1.13
C GLU A 52 -37.03 9.29 -1.05
N GLY A 53 -38.04 9.08 -1.89
CA GLY A 53 -38.78 7.81 -1.95
C GLY A 53 -37.97 6.62 -2.52
N LEU A 54 -36.97 6.89 -3.35
CA LEU A 54 -36.01 5.88 -3.83
C LEU A 54 -34.83 5.74 -2.87
N GLN A 55 -34.40 6.85 -2.26
CA GLN A 55 -33.33 6.91 -1.28
C GLN A 55 -33.69 6.11 0.00
N SER A 56 -34.95 6.20 0.43
CA SER A 56 -35.47 5.41 1.57
C SER A 56 -35.85 3.97 1.18
N GLY A 57 -35.71 3.61 -0.09
CA GLY A 57 -36.07 2.29 -0.62
C GLY A 57 -34.86 1.38 -0.80
N GLU A 58 -35.10 0.18 -1.34
CA GLU A 58 -34.07 -0.84 -1.59
C GLU A 58 -32.89 -0.32 -2.42
N ARG A 59 -33.16 0.61 -3.36
CA ARG A 59 -32.12 1.23 -4.20
C ARG A 59 -31.19 2.12 -3.39
N GLY A 60 -31.73 2.94 -2.48
CA GLY A 60 -30.90 3.78 -1.61
C GLY A 60 -30.10 2.95 -0.62
N THR A 61 -30.69 1.93 0.01
CA THR A 61 -29.95 1.01 0.89
C THR A 61 -28.79 0.31 0.16
N THR A 62 -28.99 -0.05 -1.11
CA THR A 62 -27.93 -0.65 -1.93
C THR A 62 -26.81 0.33 -2.24
N ALA A 63 -27.16 1.59 -2.56
CA ALA A 63 -26.19 2.65 -2.81
C ALA A 63 -25.40 3.02 -1.54
N GLU A 64 -26.05 3.15 -0.38
CA GLU A 64 -25.37 3.35 0.91
C GLU A 64 -24.39 2.21 1.22
N ALA A 65 -24.81 0.95 1.03
CA ALA A 65 -23.92 -0.18 1.23
C ALA A 65 -22.71 -0.16 0.27
N ALA A 66 -22.91 0.24 -0.99
CA ALA A 66 -21.81 0.39 -1.93
C ALA A 66 -20.85 1.52 -1.51
N ILE A 67 -21.36 2.65 -1.05
CA ILE A 67 -20.58 3.77 -0.50
C ILE A 67 -19.74 3.31 0.70
N ASP A 68 -20.34 2.56 1.64
CA ASP A 68 -19.66 2.04 2.82
C ASP A 68 -18.50 1.09 2.44
N GLU A 69 -18.76 0.12 1.55
CA GLU A 69 -17.75 -0.84 1.10
C GLU A 69 -16.62 -0.17 0.30
N LEU A 70 -16.95 0.82 -0.55
CA LEU A 70 -15.94 1.58 -1.31
C LEU A 70 -15.09 2.47 -0.38
N THR A 71 -15.70 3.06 0.65
CA THR A 71 -14.98 3.83 1.67
C THR A 71 -14.01 2.93 2.44
N GLU A 72 -14.44 1.74 2.84
CA GLU A 72 -13.56 0.80 3.53
C GLU A 72 -12.44 0.28 2.62
N ALA A 73 -12.73 0.01 1.35
CA ALA A 73 -11.71 -0.35 0.36
C ALA A 73 -10.65 0.75 0.22
N GLN A 74 -11.05 2.02 0.14
CA GLN A 74 -10.15 3.17 0.08
C GLN A 74 -9.26 3.26 1.33
N ASN A 75 -9.84 3.07 2.52
CA ASN A 75 -9.10 3.04 3.78
C ASN A 75 -8.04 1.93 3.80
N LEU A 76 -8.39 0.73 3.34
CA LEU A 76 -7.47 -0.41 3.27
C LEU A 76 -6.33 -0.17 2.27
N ILE A 77 -6.62 0.44 1.12
CA ILE A 77 -5.59 0.81 0.13
C ILE A 77 -4.64 1.84 0.72
N SER A 78 -5.16 2.89 1.35
CA SER A 78 -4.36 3.91 2.03
C SER A 78 -3.46 3.31 3.12
N ASN A 79 -3.98 2.35 3.89
CA ASN A 79 -3.19 1.62 4.88
C ASN A 79 -2.06 0.80 4.24
N LEU A 80 -2.31 0.13 3.11
CA LEU A 80 -1.29 -0.60 2.38
C LEU A 80 -0.19 0.31 1.82
N VAL A 81 -0.54 1.49 1.30
CA VAL A 81 0.43 2.51 0.85
C VAL A 81 1.32 2.97 2.02
N ASN A 82 0.74 3.20 3.20
CA ASN A 82 1.53 3.55 4.38
C ASN A 82 2.46 2.40 4.82
N GLN A 83 2.01 1.16 4.71
CA GLN A 83 2.84 -0.01 5.02
C GLN A 83 4.01 -0.17 4.04
N THR A 84 3.83 0.12 2.74
CA THR A 84 4.94 0.06 1.78
C THR A 84 6.01 1.12 2.06
N ALA A 85 5.62 2.29 2.57
CA ALA A 85 6.56 3.30 3.04
C ALA A 85 7.37 2.81 4.26
N LEU A 86 6.69 2.27 5.28
CA LEU A 86 7.35 1.71 6.47
C LEU A 86 8.34 0.57 6.13
N ILE A 87 8.00 -0.28 5.16
CA ILE A 87 8.88 -1.35 4.68
C ILE A 87 10.18 -0.78 4.10
N ALA A 88 10.12 0.35 3.39
CA ALA A 88 11.31 1.00 2.85
C ALA A 88 12.22 1.50 3.98
N ASP A 89 11.66 2.18 4.98
CA ASP A 89 12.41 2.69 6.13
C ASP A 89 13.09 1.54 6.91
N VAL A 90 12.34 0.48 7.22
CA VAL A 90 12.89 -0.69 7.94
C VAL A 90 13.96 -1.41 7.11
N SER A 91 13.84 -1.40 5.78
CA SER A 91 14.85 -2.03 4.92
C SER A 91 16.17 -1.28 4.94
N ASP A 92 16.14 0.05 5.01
CA ASP A 92 17.34 0.89 5.15
C ASP A 92 18.08 0.57 6.47
N ASP A 93 17.34 0.43 7.58
CA ASP A 93 17.90 0.00 8.87
C ASP A 93 18.55 -1.39 8.79
N ILE A 94 17.91 -2.34 8.10
CA ILE A 94 18.45 -3.69 7.90
C ILE A 94 19.76 -3.62 7.10
N VAL A 95 19.79 -2.85 6.02
CA VAL A 95 20.99 -2.68 5.19
C VAL A 95 22.13 -2.05 6.01
N GLU A 96 21.83 -1.05 6.84
CA GLU A 96 22.80 -0.44 7.75
C GLU A 96 23.38 -1.48 8.71
N HIS A 97 22.53 -2.26 9.39
CA HIS A 97 22.98 -3.27 10.34
C HIS A 97 23.84 -4.36 9.69
N ILE A 98 23.49 -4.81 8.47
CA ILE A 98 24.30 -5.79 7.75
C ILE A 98 25.64 -5.18 7.32
N THR A 99 25.64 -3.92 6.88
CA THR A 99 26.87 -3.19 6.51
C THR A 99 27.80 -3.06 7.71
N ASN A 100 27.28 -2.64 8.86
CA ASN A 100 28.02 -2.58 10.12
C ASN A 100 28.57 -3.96 10.53
N ALA A 101 27.83 -5.05 10.31
CA ALA A 101 28.31 -6.40 10.57
C ALA A 101 29.41 -6.86 9.59
N ILE A 102 29.49 -6.27 8.40
CA ILE A 102 30.57 -6.52 7.44
C ILE A 102 31.83 -5.73 7.83
N GLU A 103 31.67 -4.47 8.20
CA GLU A 103 32.74 -3.51 8.52
C GLU A 103 33.33 -3.70 9.92
N GLY A 104 32.50 -3.98 10.93
CA GLY A 104 32.93 -4.24 12.31
C GLY A 104 33.68 -5.57 12.51
N VAL A 105 33.89 -6.34 11.44
CA VAL A 105 34.70 -7.57 11.42
C VAL A 105 35.91 -7.43 10.47
N ALA A 106 36.27 -6.18 10.11
CA ALA A 106 37.51 -5.82 9.45
C ALA A 106 38.65 -5.63 10.46
#